data_AF-A0A935JMJ1-F1
#
_entry.id   AF-A0A935JMJ1-F1
#
_cell.length_a   1.000
_cell.length_b   1.000
_cell.length_c   1.000
_cell.angle_alpha   90.00
_cell.angle_beta   90.00
_cell.angle_gamma   90.00
#
_symmetry.space_group_name_H-M   'P 1'
#
loop_
_entity.id
_entity.type
_entity.pdbx_description
1 polymer ?
#
loop_
_entity_poly.entity_id
_entity_poly.type
_entity_poly.pdbx_seq_one_letter_code
_entity_poly.pdbx_strand_id
1 'polypeptide(L)'
;MIMRLDAFGNIQNAASAFALHDLTNRNAPTAPVSYPFLWGTHQSDVVQWNGSAPNTPIIGPLIRNMGEVVGVFGDLDIDNAPIWKKLLGIKVEYNAHVDIHNLGKLELWVKHLRAPRWSDDNIKLPAIDQAKASVGERIYMRQCLDCHKIIASDKQADSYKAKMIPLSEVGTDSAMAINADYHMAKSLLLEGVKSNILIGDKFTAIEPSIELAVNGVTGLVLKDLTKAIKAGIVTDGDLLAETDDGLLEPRLKKILTDVKSKNDILEKYLEARKDLRKKLHAKLSELTKRSGSSISPEPNLDELKYKARPLNGIWATAPYLHNGSVPNLWELLKKPEERVTQFWVGSRELDPVHVGFEINQGLSQFNVHKVGTKTIIPGNSNLGHDYGTHLSDDEKWSLIEHLKTL
;
A
#
# COMPACT_ATOMS: atom_id res chain seq x y z
N MET A 1 -17.26 8.64 8.00
CA MET A 1 -16.28 7.53 7.99
C MET A 1 -14.90 8.14 8.14
N ILE A 2 -14.04 7.64 9.03
CA ILE A 2 -12.64 8.09 9.12
C ILE A 2 -11.93 7.56 7.86
N MET A 3 -11.40 8.45 7.02
CA MET A 3 -10.91 8.08 5.69
C MET A 3 -9.42 7.80 5.63
N ARG A 4 -8.69 7.94 6.75
CA ARG A 4 -7.22 7.87 6.78
C ARG A 4 -6.67 7.31 8.09
N LEU A 5 -5.53 6.61 8.03
CA LEU A 5 -4.75 6.20 9.20
C LEU A 5 -3.25 6.12 8.88
N ASP A 6 -2.39 6.13 9.90
CA ASP A 6 -0.97 5.81 9.74
C ASP A 6 -0.75 4.29 9.80
N ALA A 7 -1.09 3.61 8.70
CA ALA A 7 -0.98 2.15 8.62
C ALA A 7 0.47 1.66 8.73
N PHE A 8 1.42 2.36 8.11
CA PHE A 8 2.84 1.97 8.16
C PHE A 8 3.42 2.12 9.57
N GLY A 9 3.16 3.25 10.24
CA GLY A 9 3.61 3.46 11.60
C GLY A 9 3.03 2.42 12.56
N ASN A 10 1.76 2.04 12.38
CA ASN A 10 1.14 0.99 13.19
C ASN A 10 1.75 -0.40 12.93
N ILE A 11 1.93 -0.80 11.66
CA ILE A 11 2.60 -2.06 11.29
C ILE A 11 4.03 -2.13 11.85
N GLN A 12 4.78 -1.03 11.74
CA GLN A 12 6.13 -0.93 12.27
C GLN A 12 6.13 -1.06 13.79
N ASN A 13 5.25 -0.34 14.49
CA ASN A 13 5.14 -0.42 15.95
C ASN A 13 4.73 -1.82 16.45
N ALA A 14 3.84 -2.51 15.73
CA ALA A 14 3.48 -3.90 16.00
C ALA A 14 4.71 -4.80 16.08
N ALA A 15 5.66 -4.62 15.16
CA ALA A 15 6.87 -5.43 15.11
C ALA A 15 8.01 -4.90 15.99
N SER A 16 8.27 -3.59 16.00
CA SER A 16 9.44 -3.03 16.66
C SER A 16 9.25 -2.81 18.16
N ALA A 17 8.03 -2.44 18.57
CA ALA A 17 7.73 -2.08 19.95
C ALA A 17 7.00 -3.18 20.69
N PHE A 18 5.92 -3.71 20.11
CA PHE A 18 5.08 -4.70 20.77
C PHE A 18 5.69 -6.11 20.67
N ALA A 19 5.98 -6.59 19.46
CA ALA A 19 6.50 -7.95 19.26
C ALA A 19 7.90 -8.18 19.86
N LEU A 20 8.70 -7.13 20.04
CA LEU A 20 10.02 -7.19 20.67
C LEU A 20 10.01 -6.73 22.14
N HIS A 21 8.83 -6.46 22.70
CA HIS A 21 8.63 -6.10 24.11
C HIS A 21 9.42 -4.86 24.57
N ASP A 22 9.61 -3.87 23.71
CA ASP A 22 10.29 -2.60 24.02
C ASP A 22 9.51 -1.39 23.49
N LEU A 23 8.69 -0.78 24.35
CA LEU A 23 7.90 0.41 23.99
C LEU A 23 8.76 1.64 23.66
N THR A 24 10.08 1.62 23.91
CA THR A 24 10.99 2.71 23.48
C THR A 24 11.26 2.68 21.98
N ASN A 25 10.96 1.57 21.28
CA ASN A 25 11.04 1.45 19.83
C ASN A 25 9.82 2.04 19.09
N ARG A 26 8.84 2.59 19.80
CA ARG A 26 7.61 3.10 19.18
C ARG A 26 7.85 4.38 18.39
N ASN A 27 7.02 4.57 17.40
CA ASN A 27 6.92 5.75 16.56
C ASN A 27 5.55 6.41 16.71
N ALA A 28 5.51 7.74 16.63
CA ALA A 28 4.25 8.48 16.68
C ALA A 28 3.49 8.33 15.34
N PRO A 29 2.16 8.14 15.35
CA PRO A 29 1.36 7.99 14.14
C PRO A 29 1.15 9.35 13.46
N THR A 30 2.16 9.84 12.74
CA THR A 30 2.19 11.20 12.15
C THR A 30 2.10 11.18 10.62
N ALA A 31 1.91 10.03 9.99
CA ALA A 31 1.88 9.92 8.53
C ALA A 31 0.60 9.25 8.00
N PRO A 32 -0.60 9.82 8.27
CA PRO A 32 -1.84 9.22 7.84
C PRO A 32 -2.00 9.19 6.32
N VAL A 33 -2.48 8.07 5.79
CA VAL A 33 -2.82 7.89 4.39
C VAL A 33 -4.25 7.40 4.22
N SER A 34 -4.84 7.71 3.07
CA SER A 34 -6.16 7.21 2.69
C SER A 34 -6.14 5.70 2.50
N TYR A 35 -7.24 5.06 2.88
CA TYR A 35 -7.45 3.66 2.51
C TYR A 35 -7.46 3.54 0.98
N PRO A 36 -6.58 2.73 0.38
CA PRO A 36 -6.63 2.50 -1.05
C PRO A 36 -7.93 1.76 -1.39
N PHE A 37 -8.58 2.15 -2.48
CA PHE A 37 -9.70 1.38 -3.02
C PHE A 37 -9.24 -0.02 -3.47
N LEU A 38 -10.08 -1.03 -3.23
CA LEU A 38 -9.69 -2.44 -3.34
C LEU A 38 -9.78 -2.99 -4.77
N TRP A 39 -10.66 -2.45 -5.63
CA TRP A 39 -10.76 -2.92 -7.00
C TRP A 39 -9.46 -2.68 -7.78
N GLY A 40 -9.09 -3.66 -8.61
CA GLY A 40 -7.85 -3.65 -9.38
C GLY A 40 -6.57 -3.87 -8.57
N THR A 41 -6.63 -4.01 -7.23
CA THR A 41 -5.46 -4.27 -6.40
C THR A 41 -4.75 -5.58 -6.81
N HIS A 42 -5.52 -6.63 -7.12
CA HIS A 42 -5.00 -7.92 -7.56
C HIS A 42 -4.17 -7.85 -8.85
N GLN A 43 -4.41 -6.84 -9.70
CA GLN A 43 -3.73 -6.68 -10.98
C GLN A 43 -2.35 -6.03 -10.85
N SER A 44 -2.14 -5.21 -9.81
CA SER A 44 -0.92 -4.44 -9.64
C SER A 44 0.25 -5.33 -9.24
N ASP A 45 1.43 -5.16 -9.84
CA ASP A 45 2.66 -5.87 -9.48
C ASP A 45 3.22 -5.47 -8.10
N VAL A 46 2.91 -4.26 -7.63
CA VAL A 46 3.20 -3.77 -6.28
C VAL A 46 1.98 -3.14 -5.61
N VAL A 47 1.91 -3.20 -4.29
CA VAL A 47 0.83 -2.66 -3.46
C VAL A 47 1.39 -1.72 -2.38
N GLN A 48 0.50 -1.12 -1.60
CA GLN A 48 0.75 0.10 -0.81
C GLN A 48 0.99 1.32 -1.70
N TRP A 49 0.80 2.51 -1.14
CA TRP A 49 0.98 3.77 -1.86
C TRP A 49 2.42 3.96 -2.36
N ASN A 50 3.41 3.52 -1.59
CA ASN A 50 4.84 3.59 -1.94
C ASN A 50 5.38 2.36 -2.68
N GLY A 51 4.51 1.40 -3.04
CA GLY A 51 4.91 0.19 -3.76
C GLY A 51 5.87 -0.72 -2.97
N SER A 52 5.84 -0.65 -1.63
CA SER A 52 6.79 -1.36 -0.76
C SER A 52 6.58 -2.87 -0.70
N ALA A 53 5.39 -3.34 -1.03
CA ALA A 53 5.02 -4.74 -1.00
C ALA A 53 4.89 -5.28 -2.44
N PRO A 54 5.70 -6.27 -2.85
CA PRO A 54 5.50 -6.95 -4.12
C PRO A 54 4.23 -7.80 -4.05
N ASN A 55 3.44 -7.77 -5.11
CA ASN A 55 2.19 -8.52 -5.22
C ASN A 55 2.39 -9.82 -6.03
N THR A 56 3.53 -10.48 -5.84
CA THR A 56 3.95 -11.64 -6.63
C THR A 56 3.12 -12.87 -6.27
N PRO A 57 2.41 -13.49 -7.24
CA PRO A 57 1.82 -14.81 -7.03
C PRO A 57 2.90 -15.83 -6.63
N ILE A 58 2.66 -16.80 -5.77
CA ILE A 58 1.37 -17.24 -5.20
C ILE A 58 1.12 -16.63 -3.81
N ILE A 59 2.18 -16.22 -3.10
CA ILE A 59 2.12 -15.91 -1.67
C ILE A 59 2.15 -14.40 -1.35
N GLY A 60 2.51 -13.54 -2.31
CA GLY A 60 2.67 -12.11 -2.08
C GLY A 60 1.43 -11.42 -1.47
N PRO A 61 0.23 -11.63 -2.05
CA PRO A 61 -1.00 -11.08 -1.48
C PRO A 61 -1.26 -11.55 -0.04
N LEU A 62 -0.96 -12.81 0.28
CA LEU A 62 -1.11 -13.32 1.64
C LEU A 62 -0.09 -12.72 2.60
N ILE A 63 1.18 -12.62 2.22
CA ILE A 63 2.20 -12.00 3.08
C ILE A 63 1.80 -10.55 3.40
N ARG A 64 1.34 -9.79 2.41
CA ARG A 64 0.79 -8.45 2.64
C ARG A 64 -0.39 -8.49 3.62
N ASN A 65 -1.41 -9.31 3.35
CA ASN A 65 -2.62 -9.37 4.16
C ASN A 65 -2.31 -9.80 5.61
N MET A 66 -1.37 -10.73 5.82
CA MET A 66 -0.90 -11.12 7.15
C MET A 66 -0.21 -9.96 7.87
N GLY A 67 0.60 -9.16 7.17
CA GLY A 67 1.21 -7.95 7.72
C GLY A 67 0.18 -6.89 8.13
N GLU A 68 -0.89 -6.72 7.36
CA GLU A 68 -1.99 -5.80 7.69
C GLU A 68 -2.78 -6.29 8.91
N VAL A 69 -3.05 -7.60 9.02
CA VAL A 69 -3.68 -8.18 10.22
C VAL A 69 -2.81 -7.91 11.44
N VAL A 70 -1.53 -8.25 11.40
CA VAL A 70 -0.59 -8.03 12.52
C VAL A 70 -0.46 -6.55 12.88
N GLY A 71 -0.47 -5.65 11.89
CA GLY A 71 -0.28 -4.23 12.16
C GLY A 71 -1.51 -3.49 12.67
N VAL A 72 -2.71 -4.04 12.48
CA VAL A 72 -3.98 -3.31 12.77
C VAL A 72 -4.88 -4.06 13.75
N PHE A 73 -4.94 -5.38 13.69
CA PHE A 73 -5.97 -6.18 14.39
C PHE A 73 -5.45 -7.39 15.18
N GLY A 74 -4.23 -7.85 14.93
CA GLY A 74 -3.67 -9.07 15.51
C GLY A 74 -2.40 -8.79 16.30
N ASP A 75 -2.04 -9.73 17.16
CA ASP A 75 -0.78 -9.71 17.89
C ASP A 75 0.29 -10.49 17.13
N LEU A 76 1.49 -9.93 17.03
CA LEU A 76 2.71 -10.64 16.68
C LEU A 76 3.59 -10.68 17.92
N ASP A 77 4.07 -11.88 18.26
CA ASP A 77 5.05 -12.09 19.32
C ASP A 77 6.32 -12.73 18.75
N ILE A 78 7.47 -12.21 19.19
CA ILE A 78 8.80 -12.69 18.81
C ILE A 78 9.56 -13.04 20.09
N ASP A 79 9.66 -14.34 20.34
CA ASP A 79 10.29 -14.89 21.54
C ASP A 79 11.62 -15.55 21.24
N ASN A 80 12.42 -15.71 22.30
CA ASN A 80 13.57 -16.60 22.27
C ASN A 80 13.13 -18.04 21.98
N ALA A 81 13.77 -18.68 21.00
CA ALA A 81 13.51 -20.08 20.74
C ALA A 81 13.92 -20.95 21.95
N PRO A 82 13.21 -22.05 22.24
CA PRO A 82 13.59 -22.99 23.29
C PRO A 82 14.97 -23.61 23.01
N ILE A 83 15.65 -24.05 24.08
CA ILE A 83 17.05 -24.52 24.04
C ILE A 83 17.30 -25.55 22.92
N TRP A 84 16.39 -26.51 22.74
CA TRP A 84 16.52 -27.54 21.71
C TRP A 84 16.49 -26.99 20.28
N LYS A 85 15.72 -25.92 20.00
CA LYS A 85 15.73 -25.22 18.71
C LYS A 85 16.99 -24.37 18.54
N LYS A 86 17.49 -23.76 19.62
CA LYS A 86 18.76 -23.01 19.61
C LYS A 86 19.95 -23.90 19.25
N LEU A 87 19.97 -25.15 19.71
CA LEU A 87 20.96 -26.16 19.30
C LEU A 87 20.92 -26.47 17.80
N LEU A 88 19.78 -26.26 17.14
CA LEU A 88 19.60 -26.38 15.69
C LEU A 88 19.89 -25.06 14.93
N GLY A 89 20.40 -24.04 15.62
CA GLY A 89 20.70 -22.73 15.04
C GLY A 89 19.51 -21.78 14.92
N ILE A 90 18.32 -22.16 15.40
CA ILE A 90 17.13 -21.31 15.40
C ILE A 90 17.13 -20.46 16.67
N LYS A 91 17.23 -19.13 16.52
CA LYS A 91 17.36 -18.19 17.64
C LYS A 91 16.03 -17.73 18.24
N VAL A 92 15.03 -17.53 17.39
CA VAL A 92 13.74 -16.92 17.75
C VAL A 92 12.58 -17.72 17.19
N GLU A 93 11.39 -17.54 17.75
CA GLU A 93 10.14 -18.06 17.23
C GLU A 93 9.07 -16.98 17.09
N TYR A 94 8.10 -17.23 16.20
CA TYR A 94 7.08 -16.25 15.81
C TYR A 94 5.69 -16.82 16.09
N ASN A 95 4.86 -16.02 16.74
CA ASN A 95 3.49 -16.38 17.08
C ASN A 95 2.54 -15.25 16.69
N ALA A 96 1.39 -15.60 16.11
CA ALA A 96 0.32 -14.66 15.84
C ALA A 96 -1.02 -15.37 15.67
N HIS A 97 -2.10 -14.63 15.89
CA HIS A 97 -3.46 -15.09 15.62
C HIS A 97 -3.90 -14.62 14.23
N VAL A 98 -3.54 -15.39 13.20
CA VAL A 98 -3.89 -15.06 11.80
C VAL A 98 -4.63 -16.21 11.13
N ASP A 99 -5.82 -15.94 10.63
CA ASP A 99 -6.60 -16.91 9.86
C ASP A 99 -6.22 -16.90 8.37
N ILE A 100 -5.13 -17.59 8.06
CA ILE A 100 -4.59 -17.70 6.69
C ILE A 100 -5.62 -18.20 5.68
N HIS A 101 -6.54 -19.08 6.09
CA HIS A 101 -7.52 -19.66 5.17
C HIS A 101 -8.57 -18.61 4.77
N ASN A 102 -9.13 -17.89 5.74
CA ASN A 102 -10.10 -16.83 5.44
C ASN A 102 -9.44 -15.62 4.75
N LEU A 103 -8.14 -15.36 4.99
CA LEU A 103 -7.39 -14.38 4.20
C LEU A 103 -7.32 -14.74 2.70
N GLY A 104 -7.18 -16.02 2.35
CA GLY A 104 -7.24 -16.47 0.96
C GLY A 104 -8.64 -16.22 0.34
N LYS A 105 -9.71 -16.48 1.08
CA LYS A 105 -11.09 -16.19 0.61
C LYS A 105 -11.31 -14.69 0.38
N LEU A 106 -10.82 -13.85 1.28
CA LEU A 106 -10.92 -12.39 1.14
C LEU A 106 -10.18 -11.90 -0.12
N GLU A 107 -9.00 -12.43 -0.39
CA GLU A 107 -8.25 -12.07 -1.60
C GLU A 107 -8.99 -12.49 -2.88
N LEU A 108 -9.66 -13.65 -2.88
CA LEU A 108 -10.52 -14.06 -3.98
C LEU A 108 -11.69 -13.07 -4.19
N TRP A 109 -12.32 -12.59 -3.11
CA TRP A 109 -13.34 -11.55 -3.22
C TRP A 109 -12.77 -10.25 -3.79
N VAL A 110 -11.60 -9.81 -3.33
CA VAL A 110 -10.91 -8.62 -3.86
C VAL A 110 -10.60 -8.76 -5.36
N LYS A 111 -10.24 -9.97 -5.82
CA LYS A 111 -10.00 -10.26 -7.24
C LYS A 111 -11.26 -10.07 -8.10
N HIS A 112 -12.45 -10.28 -7.54
CA HIS A 112 -13.73 -10.10 -8.22
C HIS A 112 -14.29 -8.67 -8.13
N LEU A 113 -13.74 -7.82 -7.26
CA LEU A 113 -14.17 -6.42 -7.17
C LEU A 113 -13.89 -5.68 -8.48
N ARG A 114 -14.87 -4.88 -8.90
CA ARG A 114 -14.79 -4.01 -10.08
C ARG A 114 -15.01 -2.57 -9.69
N ALA A 115 -14.38 -1.68 -10.45
CA ALA A 115 -14.58 -0.25 -10.31
C ALA A 115 -16.07 0.08 -10.55
N PRO A 116 -16.69 0.89 -9.68
CA PRO A 116 -18.05 1.33 -9.91
C PRO A 116 -18.09 2.27 -11.12
N ARG A 117 -19.09 2.12 -11.98
CA ARG A 117 -19.30 3.01 -13.13
C ARG A 117 -20.20 4.15 -12.72
N TRP A 118 -19.91 5.36 -13.20
CA TRP A 118 -20.79 6.51 -12.99
C TRP A 118 -22.20 6.27 -13.56
N SER A 119 -22.27 5.55 -14.67
CA SER A 119 -23.52 5.19 -15.37
C SER A 119 -24.13 3.86 -14.89
N ASP A 120 -23.80 3.39 -13.68
CA ASP A 120 -24.44 2.19 -13.13
C ASP A 120 -25.91 2.49 -12.82
N ASP A 121 -26.83 1.64 -13.29
CA ASP A 121 -28.28 1.83 -13.14
C ASP A 121 -28.73 1.93 -11.66
N ASN A 122 -27.93 1.38 -10.74
CA ASN A 122 -28.20 1.45 -9.31
C ASN A 122 -27.80 2.80 -8.67
N ILE A 123 -27.11 3.67 -9.42
CA ILE A 123 -26.58 4.94 -8.94
C ILE A 123 -27.24 6.08 -9.72
N LYS A 124 -28.01 6.92 -9.03
CA LYS A 124 -28.73 8.06 -9.64
C LYS A 124 -27.82 9.29 -9.75
N LEU A 125 -26.87 9.25 -10.69
CA LEU A 125 -26.00 10.40 -10.99
C LEU A 125 -26.46 11.14 -12.25
N PRO A 126 -26.13 12.45 -12.39
CA PRO A 126 -26.39 13.19 -13.61
C PRO A 126 -25.75 12.52 -14.84
N ALA A 127 -26.38 12.66 -16.00
CA ALA A 127 -25.80 12.17 -17.25
C ALA A 127 -24.47 12.88 -17.53
N ILE A 128 -23.51 12.12 -18.04
CA ILE A 128 -22.19 12.65 -18.47
C ILE A 128 -22.37 13.44 -19.75
N ASP A 129 -21.79 14.64 -19.82
CA ASP A 129 -21.72 15.42 -21.05
C ASP A 129 -20.70 14.76 -21.99
N GLN A 130 -21.21 14.00 -22.96
CA GLN A 130 -20.39 13.22 -23.90
C GLN A 130 -19.49 14.10 -24.78
N ALA A 131 -19.90 15.32 -25.10
CA ALA A 131 -19.10 16.24 -25.92
C ALA A 131 -17.88 16.71 -25.12
N LYS A 132 -18.09 17.12 -23.87
CA LYS A 132 -17.01 17.48 -22.93
C LYS A 132 -16.12 16.27 -22.61
N ALA A 133 -16.70 15.11 -22.34
CA ALA A 133 -15.93 13.89 -22.06
C ALA A 133 -15.02 13.50 -23.23
N SER A 134 -15.47 13.65 -24.48
CA SER A 134 -14.65 13.40 -25.67
C SER A 134 -13.46 14.37 -25.79
N VAL A 135 -13.63 15.63 -25.37
CA VAL A 135 -12.53 16.60 -25.28
C VAL A 135 -11.58 16.21 -24.15
N GLY A 136 -12.13 15.85 -22.99
CA GLY A 136 -11.39 15.40 -21.81
C GLY A 136 -10.54 14.17 -22.07
N GLU A 137 -11.01 13.21 -22.86
CA GLU A 137 -10.25 12.02 -23.25
C GLU A 137 -8.96 12.40 -23.98
N ARG A 138 -9.02 13.35 -24.92
CA ARG A 138 -7.82 13.83 -25.63
C ARG A 138 -6.85 14.59 -24.72
N ILE A 139 -7.35 15.24 -23.68
CA ILE A 139 -6.51 15.87 -22.65
C ILE A 139 -5.85 14.77 -21.81
N TYR A 140 -6.63 13.80 -21.35
CA TYR A 140 -6.17 12.66 -20.56
C TYR A 140 -5.05 11.88 -21.26
N MET A 141 -5.25 11.55 -22.54
CA MET A 141 -4.24 10.84 -23.34
C MET A 141 -2.90 11.58 -23.43
N ARG A 142 -2.91 12.92 -23.41
CA ARG A 142 -1.71 13.75 -23.52
C ARG A 142 -1.04 14.06 -22.18
N GLN A 143 -1.82 14.15 -21.10
CA GLN A 143 -1.33 14.69 -19.82
C GLN A 143 -1.35 13.69 -18.67
N CYS A 144 -2.17 12.64 -18.74
CA CYS A 144 -2.43 11.74 -17.62
C CYS A 144 -1.97 10.31 -17.93
N LEU A 145 -2.16 9.84 -19.15
CA LEU A 145 -1.98 8.43 -19.55
C LEU A 145 -0.56 7.89 -19.31
N ASP A 146 0.46 8.76 -19.41
CA ASP A 146 1.86 8.39 -19.17
C ASP A 146 2.10 7.87 -17.75
N CYS A 147 1.31 8.32 -16.78
CA CYS A 147 1.37 7.88 -15.39
C CYS A 147 0.19 6.98 -15.01
N HIS A 148 -0.99 7.36 -15.45
CA HIS A 148 -2.25 6.75 -15.06
C HIS A 148 -2.81 5.90 -16.19
N LYS A 149 -2.65 4.58 -16.06
CA LYS A 149 -3.22 3.63 -17.01
C LYS A 149 -4.75 3.60 -16.90
N ILE A 150 -5.42 3.23 -17.98
CA ILE A 150 -6.81 2.78 -17.94
C ILE A 150 -6.78 1.28 -18.25
N ILE A 151 -7.42 0.49 -17.41
CA ILE A 151 -7.56 -0.94 -17.66
C ILE A 151 -8.85 -1.15 -18.44
N ALA A 152 -8.73 -1.70 -19.66
CA ALA A 152 -9.87 -2.05 -20.48
C ALA A 152 -10.73 -3.11 -19.78
N SER A 153 -12.04 -3.12 -20.04
CA SER A 153 -12.99 -4.00 -19.36
C SER A 153 -12.69 -5.49 -19.56
N ASP A 154 -12.20 -5.88 -20.74
CA ASP A 154 -11.76 -7.23 -21.10
C ASP A 154 -10.38 -7.60 -20.52
N LYS A 155 -9.68 -6.65 -19.91
CA LYS A 155 -8.35 -6.78 -19.31
C LYS A 155 -8.36 -6.68 -17.79
N GLN A 156 -9.53 -6.71 -17.16
CA GLN A 156 -9.68 -6.57 -15.71
C GLN A 156 -9.13 -7.74 -14.88
N ALA A 157 -8.76 -8.85 -15.53
CA ALA A 157 -8.05 -9.97 -14.89
C ALA A 157 -6.53 -9.92 -15.14
N ASP A 158 -6.07 -9.11 -16.10
CA ASP A 158 -4.66 -9.08 -16.48
C ASP A 158 -3.85 -8.29 -15.46
N SER A 159 -2.64 -8.75 -15.17
CA SER A 159 -1.69 -8.01 -14.33
C SER A 159 -1.14 -6.79 -15.06
N TYR A 160 -0.84 -5.71 -14.33
CA TYR A 160 -0.15 -4.54 -14.85
C TYR A 160 1.09 -4.21 -14.00
N LYS A 161 2.11 -3.69 -14.68
CA LYS A 161 3.26 -3.06 -14.04
C LYS A 161 2.92 -1.61 -13.67
N ALA A 162 2.95 -1.30 -12.39
CA ALA A 162 2.66 0.03 -11.88
C ALA A 162 3.80 1.01 -12.19
N LYS A 163 3.46 2.26 -12.49
CA LYS A 163 4.46 3.32 -12.61
C LYS A 163 4.70 3.93 -11.24
N MET A 164 5.95 3.90 -10.82
CA MET A 164 6.41 4.48 -9.56
C MET A 164 7.05 5.84 -9.86
N ILE A 165 6.48 6.91 -9.32
CA ILE A 165 6.94 8.29 -9.53
C ILE A 165 7.76 8.73 -8.32
N PRO A 166 9.01 9.21 -8.50
CA PRO A 166 9.80 9.79 -7.43
C PRO A 166 9.07 10.92 -6.70
N LEU A 167 9.29 11.04 -5.40
CA LEU A 167 8.70 12.10 -4.58
C LEU A 167 9.22 13.49 -4.98
N SER A 168 10.46 13.58 -5.44
CA SER A 168 11.04 14.80 -6.01
C SER A 168 10.32 15.26 -7.29
N GLU A 169 9.72 14.33 -8.04
CA GLU A 169 8.95 14.63 -9.25
C GLU A 169 7.49 14.94 -8.92
N VAL A 170 6.81 14.06 -8.18
CA VAL A 170 5.37 14.25 -7.90
C VAL A 170 5.11 15.33 -6.84
N GLY A 171 6.06 15.62 -5.94
CA GLY A 171 5.98 16.72 -4.97
C GLY A 171 4.91 16.61 -3.87
N THR A 172 4.18 15.49 -3.80
CA THR A 172 3.14 15.26 -2.78
C THR A 172 3.74 14.96 -1.41
N ASP A 173 2.91 14.96 -0.35
CA ASP A 173 3.34 14.72 1.04
C ASP A 173 4.30 13.52 1.19
N SER A 174 5.48 13.75 1.76
CA SER A 174 6.53 12.74 1.89
C SER A 174 6.47 11.96 3.20
N ALA A 175 5.63 12.36 4.16
CA ALA A 175 5.67 11.86 5.53
C ALA A 175 5.49 10.34 5.57
N MET A 176 4.55 9.77 4.80
CA MET A 176 4.34 8.31 4.81
C MET A 176 5.50 7.54 4.21
N ALA A 177 6.05 7.98 3.07
CA ALA A 177 7.20 7.30 2.48
C ALA A 177 8.43 7.37 3.41
N ILE A 178 8.69 8.54 4.01
CA ILE A 178 9.76 8.71 5.00
C ILE A 178 9.50 7.81 6.21
N ASN A 179 8.28 7.77 6.71
CA ASN A 179 7.91 6.93 7.85
C ASN A 179 8.17 5.44 7.56
N ALA A 180 7.73 4.97 6.39
CA ALA A 180 7.87 3.59 5.97
C ALA A 180 9.34 3.16 5.74
N ASP A 181 10.19 4.05 5.23
CA ASP A 181 11.54 3.72 4.76
C ASP A 181 12.68 4.14 5.70
N TYR A 182 12.53 5.27 6.39
CA TYR A 182 13.60 5.88 7.18
C TYR A 182 13.41 5.73 8.70
N HIS A 183 12.26 5.27 9.17
CA HIS A 183 12.09 5.01 10.60
C HIS A 183 12.97 3.82 11.05
N MET A 184 13.88 4.08 11.99
CA MET A 184 14.84 3.10 12.52
C MET A 184 14.41 2.64 13.92
N ALA A 185 14.63 1.37 14.23
CA ALA A 185 14.33 0.77 15.54
C ALA A 185 15.42 -0.21 15.97
N LYS A 186 15.53 -0.47 17.28
CA LYS A 186 16.44 -1.51 17.79
C LYS A 186 15.92 -2.88 17.38
N SER A 187 16.79 -3.75 16.88
CA SER A 187 16.41 -5.13 16.48
C SER A 187 16.28 -6.09 17.66
N LEU A 188 16.92 -5.80 18.80
CA LEU A 188 16.80 -6.54 20.05
C LEU A 188 17.04 -8.05 19.87
N LEU A 189 16.04 -8.89 20.17
CA LEU A 189 16.13 -10.35 20.03
C LEU A 189 16.45 -10.81 18.60
N LEU A 190 16.18 -9.96 17.60
CA LEU A 190 16.47 -10.22 16.20
C LEU A 190 17.94 -9.91 15.84
N GLU A 191 18.74 -9.34 16.72
CA GLU A 191 20.15 -9.07 16.42
C GLU A 191 20.90 -10.36 16.05
N GLY A 192 21.58 -10.33 14.90
CA GLY A 192 22.26 -11.49 14.36
C GLY A 192 21.33 -12.58 13.79
N VAL A 193 20.02 -12.34 13.69
CA VAL A 193 19.05 -13.14 12.91
C VAL A 193 19.05 -12.63 11.47
N LYS A 194 18.89 -13.51 10.48
CA LYS A 194 18.78 -13.10 9.08
C LYS A 194 17.50 -12.31 8.85
N SER A 195 17.58 -11.20 8.12
CA SER A 195 16.44 -10.30 7.88
C SER A 195 15.24 -10.98 7.22
N ASN A 196 15.47 -11.93 6.31
CA ASN A 196 14.41 -12.72 5.67
C ASN A 196 14.41 -14.18 6.14
N ILE A 197 14.95 -14.45 7.34
CA ILE A 197 15.01 -15.76 8.02
C ILE A 197 15.88 -16.80 7.29
N LEU A 198 15.56 -17.14 6.05
CA LEU A 198 16.30 -18.07 5.20
C LEU A 198 17.48 -17.39 4.51
N ILE A 199 17.26 -16.18 3.99
CA ILE A 199 18.20 -15.42 3.16
C ILE A 199 18.41 -14.00 3.70
N GLY A 200 19.37 -13.29 3.12
CA GLY A 200 19.67 -11.90 3.47
C GLY A 200 20.70 -11.75 4.58
N ASP A 201 21.04 -10.48 4.82
CA ASP A 201 22.01 -10.10 5.83
C ASP A 201 21.44 -10.31 7.23
N LYS A 202 22.34 -10.44 8.21
CA LYS A 202 21.94 -10.49 9.62
C LYS A 202 21.61 -9.08 10.09
N PHE A 203 20.54 -8.96 10.87
CA PHE A 203 20.24 -7.71 11.54
C PHE A 203 21.38 -7.30 12.47
N THR A 204 21.66 -6.01 12.43
CA THR A 204 22.51 -5.28 13.37
C THR A 204 21.67 -4.74 14.52
N ALA A 205 22.28 -4.05 15.48
CA ALA A 205 21.58 -3.52 16.65
C ALA A 205 20.43 -2.55 16.30
N ILE A 206 20.53 -1.82 15.18
CA ILE A 206 19.53 -0.83 14.74
C ILE A 206 19.25 -1.05 13.25
N GLU A 207 17.98 -1.17 12.90
CA GLU A 207 17.54 -1.51 11.56
C GLU A 207 16.34 -0.67 11.13
N PRO A 208 16.09 -0.51 9.81
CA PRO A 208 14.83 0.05 9.35
C PRO A 208 13.67 -0.76 9.92
N SER A 209 12.76 -0.10 10.63
CA SER A 209 11.69 -0.76 11.40
C SER A 209 10.78 -1.61 10.52
N ILE A 210 10.64 -1.28 9.24
CA ILE A 210 9.86 -2.08 8.29
C ILE A 210 10.46 -3.48 8.06
N GLU A 211 11.78 -3.63 8.17
CA GLU A 211 12.43 -4.93 8.00
C GLU A 211 12.13 -5.86 9.19
N LEU A 212 11.97 -5.32 10.40
CA LEU A 212 11.53 -6.09 11.57
C LEU A 212 10.11 -6.65 11.37
N ALA A 213 9.20 -5.83 10.82
CA ALA A 213 7.85 -6.27 10.48
C ALA A 213 7.83 -7.36 9.41
N VAL A 214 8.63 -7.18 8.35
CA VAL A 214 8.74 -8.17 7.26
C VAL A 214 9.33 -9.47 7.76
N ASN A 215 10.32 -9.42 8.64
CA ASN A 215 10.88 -10.58 9.30
C ASN A 215 9.82 -11.34 10.10
N GLY A 216 9.07 -10.63 10.95
CA GLY A 216 7.97 -11.21 11.74
C GLY A 216 6.93 -11.92 10.87
N VAL A 217 6.42 -11.25 9.84
CA VAL A 217 5.43 -11.83 8.92
C VAL A 217 5.99 -13.02 8.15
N THR A 218 7.24 -12.95 7.68
CA THR A 218 7.92 -14.06 7.01
C THR A 218 8.04 -15.27 7.94
N GLY A 219 8.30 -15.04 9.23
CA GLY A 219 8.37 -16.09 10.26
C GLY A 219 7.03 -16.79 10.46
N LEU A 220 5.94 -16.04 10.46
CA LEU A 220 4.59 -16.59 10.53
C LEU A 220 4.25 -17.44 9.30
N VAL A 221 4.63 -16.98 8.11
CA VAL A 221 4.41 -17.70 6.85
C VAL A 221 5.20 -19.00 6.84
N LEU A 222 6.46 -18.99 7.29
CA LEU A 222 7.30 -20.18 7.36
C LEU A 222 6.76 -21.22 8.35
N LYS A 223 6.14 -20.78 9.44
CA LYS A 223 5.53 -21.67 10.44
C LYS A 223 4.44 -22.56 9.85
N ASP A 224 3.68 -22.06 8.87
CA ASP A 224 2.65 -22.83 8.16
C ASP A 224 2.67 -22.57 6.64
N LEU A 225 3.84 -22.79 6.04
CA LEU A 225 4.08 -22.52 4.61
C LEU A 225 3.13 -23.28 3.70
N THR A 226 2.73 -24.49 4.11
CA THR A 226 1.78 -25.31 3.34
C THR A 226 0.40 -24.67 3.33
N LYS A 227 -0.10 -24.16 4.48
CA LYS A 227 -1.39 -23.45 4.53
C LYS A 227 -1.33 -22.13 3.77
N ALA A 228 -0.23 -21.39 3.87
CA ALA A 228 -0.02 -20.16 3.11
C ALA A 228 -0.04 -20.41 1.60
N ILE A 229 0.70 -21.43 1.11
CA ILE A 229 0.68 -21.78 -0.32
C ILE A 229 -0.71 -22.23 -0.75
N LYS A 230 -1.41 -23.06 0.03
CA LYS A 230 -2.80 -23.47 -0.28
C LYS A 230 -3.72 -22.28 -0.46
N ALA A 231 -3.71 -21.34 0.49
CA ALA A 231 -4.55 -20.15 0.42
C ALA A 231 -4.20 -19.26 -0.79
N GLY A 232 -2.92 -19.16 -1.17
CA GLY A 232 -2.50 -18.37 -2.32
C GLY A 232 -2.84 -19.01 -3.66
N ILE A 233 -2.83 -20.35 -3.76
CA ILE A 233 -3.21 -21.02 -5.02
C ILE A 233 -4.72 -20.88 -5.26
N VAL A 234 -5.54 -20.95 -4.22
CA VAL A 234 -6.99 -20.71 -4.33
C VAL A 234 -7.28 -19.36 -4.98
N THR A 235 -6.48 -18.34 -4.67
CA THR A 235 -6.63 -16.99 -5.23
C THR A 235 -6.10 -16.85 -6.65
N ASP A 236 -5.01 -17.55 -6.98
CA ASP A 236 -4.38 -17.47 -8.31
C ASP A 236 -5.23 -18.19 -9.37
N GLY A 237 -5.87 -19.31 -9.02
CA GLY A 237 -6.64 -20.15 -9.93
C GLY A 237 -8.11 -19.78 -10.16
N ASP A 238 -8.62 -18.66 -9.61
CA ASP A 238 -10.07 -18.35 -9.59
C ASP A 238 -10.93 -19.49 -9.06
N LEU A 239 -10.35 -20.26 -8.13
CA LEU A 239 -11.03 -21.37 -7.48
C LEU A 239 -11.96 -20.78 -6.42
N LEU A 240 -13.16 -20.38 -6.84
CA LEU A 240 -14.30 -20.55 -5.93
C LEU A 240 -14.24 -22.01 -5.48
N ALA A 241 -14.41 -22.27 -4.20
CA ALA A 241 -14.31 -23.60 -3.59
C ALA A 241 -15.36 -24.61 -4.10
N GLU A 242 -15.91 -24.42 -5.30
CA GLU A 242 -17.01 -25.15 -5.91
C GLU A 242 -16.78 -25.55 -7.39
N THR A 243 -15.58 -25.41 -7.98
CA THR A 243 -15.35 -25.87 -9.38
C THR A 243 -14.22 -26.90 -9.52
N ASP A 244 -14.67 -28.14 -9.78
CA ASP A 244 -14.05 -29.31 -10.41
C ASP A 244 -12.58 -29.67 -10.08
N ASP A 245 -12.42 -30.59 -9.11
CA ASP A 245 -11.16 -31.08 -8.53
C ASP A 245 -10.20 -31.76 -9.54
N GLY A 246 -10.68 -32.20 -10.71
CA GLY A 246 -9.97 -33.17 -11.55
C GLY A 246 -8.69 -32.70 -12.27
N LEU A 247 -8.50 -31.40 -12.51
CA LEU A 247 -7.39 -30.89 -13.34
C LEU A 247 -6.28 -30.16 -12.55
N LEU A 248 -6.59 -29.64 -11.37
CA LEU A 248 -5.67 -28.82 -10.57
C LEU A 248 -5.10 -29.53 -9.36
N GLU A 249 -5.81 -30.54 -8.82
CA GLU A 249 -5.35 -31.34 -7.68
C GLU A 249 -3.96 -31.97 -7.91
N PRO A 250 -3.59 -32.48 -9.11
CA PRO A 250 -2.26 -33.03 -9.33
C PRO A 250 -1.13 -31.98 -9.28
N ARG A 251 -1.37 -30.77 -9.80
CA ARG A 251 -0.43 -29.65 -9.73
C ARG A 251 -0.29 -29.13 -8.30
N LEU A 252 -1.43 -28.98 -7.61
CA LEU A 252 -1.48 -28.59 -6.20
C LEU A 252 -0.71 -29.59 -5.35
N LYS A 253 -1.00 -30.88 -5.51
CA LYS A 253 -0.33 -31.98 -4.82
C LYS A 253 1.16 -31.96 -5.09
N LYS A 254 1.59 -31.78 -6.35
CA LYS A 254 3.01 -31.68 -6.72
C LYS A 254 3.73 -30.54 -5.98
N ILE A 255 3.20 -29.32 -6.02
CA ILE A 255 3.77 -28.16 -5.30
C ILE A 255 3.78 -28.40 -3.79
N LEU A 256 2.70 -28.97 -3.24
CA LEU A 256 2.56 -29.21 -1.81
C LEU A 256 3.37 -30.41 -1.30
N THR A 257 3.81 -31.32 -2.16
CA THR A 257 4.70 -32.44 -1.78
C THR A 257 6.18 -32.12 -2.00
N ASP A 258 6.50 -31.21 -2.91
CA ASP A 258 7.88 -30.85 -3.24
C ASP A 258 8.38 -29.68 -2.39
N VAL A 259 9.20 -29.99 -1.39
CA VAL A 259 9.81 -29.00 -0.48
C VAL A 259 10.64 -27.95 -1.23
N LYS A 260 11.33 -28.34 -2.32
CA LYS A 260 12.11 -27.40 -3.12
C LYS A 260 11.19 -26.39 -3.79
N SER A 261 10.11 -26.85 -4.42
CA SER A 261 9.10 -25.98 -5.02
C SER A 261 8.48 -25.00 -4.01
N LYS A 262 8.25 -25.41 -2.75
CA LYS A 262 7.73 -24.51 -1.70
C LYS A 262 8.72 -23.42 -1.32
N ASN A 263 9.99 -23.78 -1.10
CA ASN A 263 11.03 -22.83 -0.75
C ASN A 263 11.31 -21.87 -1.91
N ASP A 264 11.32 -22.36 -3.15
CA ASP A 264 11.51 -21.55 -4.36
C ASP A 264 10.45 -20.44 -4.49
N ILE A 265 9.18 -20.71 -4.14
CA ILE A 265 8.11 -19.70 -4.16
C ILE A 265 8.41 -18.58 -3.16
N LEU A 266 8.80 -18.93 -1.93
CA LEU A 266 9.12 -17.95 -0.91
C LEU A 266 10.40 -17.17 -1.23
N GLU A 267 11.45 -17.84 -1.68
CA GLU A 267 12.70 -17.21 -2.08
C GLU A 267 12.48 -16.21 -3.23
N LYS A 268 11.66 -16.56 -4.23
CA LYS A 268 11.27 -15.62 -5.30
C LYS A 268 10.59 -14.37 -4.77
N TYR A 269 9.65 -14.53 -3.84
CA TYR A 269 8.99 -13.39 -3.20
C TYR A 269 10.00 -12.52 -2.43
N LEU A 270 10.88 -13.14 -1.64
CA LEU A 270 11.87 -12.42 -0.82
C LEU A 270 12.91 -11.70 -1.69
N GLU A 271 13.35 -12.29 -2.80
CA GLU A 271 14.24 -11.63 -3.76
C GLU A 271 13.52 -10.47 -4.49
N ALA A 272 12.26 -10.65 -4.91
CA ALA A 272 11.48 -9.56 -5.50
C ALA A 272 11.31 -8.38 -4.53
N ARG A 273 11.06 -8.65 -3.24
CA ARG A 273 10.99 -7.60 -2.21
C ARG A 273 12.34 -6.94 -2.00
N LYS A 274 13.41 -7.74 -1.91
CA LYS A 274 14.77 -7.24 -1.75
C LYS A 274 15.09 -6.27 -2.87
N ASP A 275 14.83 -6.60 -4.13
CA ASP A 275 15.11 -5.73 -5.27
C ASP A 275 14.37 -4.38 -5.21
N LEU A 276 13.17 -4.32 -4.64
CA LEU A 276 12.43 -3.06 -4.47
C LEU A 276 13.13 -2.07 -3.52
N ARG A 277 13.85 -2.56 -2.50
CA ARG A 277 14.42 -1.71 -1.43
C ARG A 277 15.92 -1.88 -1.18
N LYS A 278 16.58 -2.77 -1.91
CA LYS A 278 17.99 -3.17 -1.69
C LYS A 278 18.92 -1.97 -1.66
N LYS A 279 18.79 -1.06 -2.64
CA LYS A 279 19.69 0.11 -2.75
C LYS A 279 19.50 1.07 -1.58
N LEU A 280 18.25 1.40 -1.25
CA LEU A 280 17.93 2.32 -0.18
C LEU A 280 18.34 1.74 1.18
N HIS A 281 17.90 0.53 1.51
CA HIS A 281 18.18 -0.07 2.82
C HIS A 281 19.67 -0.41 3.02
N ALA A 282 20.39 -0.84 1.97
CA ALA A 282 21.83 -1.04 2.08
C ALA A 282 22.55 0.28 2.43
N LYS A 283 22.15 1.39 1.79
CA LYS A 283 22.66 2.73 2.07
C LYS A 283 22.32 3.18 3.49
N LEU A 284 21.09 2.96 3.95
CA LEU A 284 20.67 3.29 5.32
C LEU A 284 21.47 2.49 6.36
N SER A 285 21.65 1.19 6.14
CA SER A 285 22.45 0.33 7.02
C SER A 285 23.91 0.78 7.09
N GLU A 286 24.51 1.16 5.96
CA GLU A 286 25.88 1.69 5.93
C GLU A 286 26.02 3.03 6.68
N LEU A 287 25.07 3.96 6.48
CA LEU A 287 25.05 5.26 7.18
C LEU A 287 24.88 5.09 8.70
N THR A 288 24.04 4.14 9.12
CA THR A 288 23.81 3.86 10.54
C THR A 288 25.04 3.23 11.18
N LYS A 289 25.72 2.30 10.49
CA LYS A 289 27.00 1.71 10.94
C LYS A 289 28.09 2.76 11.13
N ARG A 290 28.14 3.79 10.28
CA ARG A 290 29.13 4.87 10.38
C ARG A 290 28.81 5.87 11.49
N SER A 291 27.53 6.20 11.69
CA SER A 291 27.12 7.23 12.65
C SER A 291 26.99 6.72 14.08
N GLY A 292 26.82 5.40 14.29
CA GLY A 292 26.64 4.81 15.62
C GLY A 292 25.40 5.33 16.37
N SER A 293 24.50 6.04 15.68
CA SER A 293 23.33 6.69 16.27
C SER A 293 22.04 6.14 15.66
N SER A 294 20.95 6.19 16.43
CA SER A 294 19.59 5.85 15.97
C SER A 294 18.94 6.95 15.13
N ILE A 295 19.67 8.01 14.77
CA ILE A 295 19.12 9.13 13.99
C ILE A 295 18.96 8.67 12.55
N SER A 296 17.73 8.68 12.06
CA SER A 296 17.41 8.45 10.66
C SER A 296 18.19 9.44 9.79
N PRO A 297 18.94 8.98 8.78
CA PRO A 297 19.63 9.89 7.85
C PRO A 297 18.60 10.76 7.11
N GLU A 298 19.06 11.90 6.59
CA GLU A 298 18.18 12.78 5.82
C GLU A 298 17.54 12.04 4.63
N PRO A 299 16.20 12.14 4.46
CA PRO A 299 15.52 11.45 3.38
C PRO A 299 15.90 11.97 1.99
N ASN A 300 16.19 11.04 1.08
CA ASN A 300 16.37 11.34 -0.35
C ASN A 300 15.04 11.15 -1.09
N LEU A 301 14.43 12.25 -1.53
CA LEU A 301 13.12 12.21 -2.22
C LEU A 301 13.18 11.58 -3.62
N ASP A 302 14.36 11.44 -4.24
CA ASP A 302 14.52 10.72 -5.52
C ASP A 302 14.40 9.19 -5.34
N GLU A 303 14.74 8.69 -4.14
CA GLU A 303 14.70 7.26 -3.80
C GLU A 303 13.33 6.82 -3.26
N LEU A 304 12.53 7.78 -2.77
CA LEU A 304 11.16 7.56 -2.32
C LEU A 304 10.17 7.77 -3.46
N LYS A 305 9.14 6.91 -3.54
CA LYS A 305 8.24 6.90 -4.69
C LYS A 305 6.79 6.68 -4.27
N TYR A 306 5.86 7.18 -5.07
CA TYR A 306 4.47 6.78 -5.02
C TYR A 306 3.97 6.16 -6.32
N LYS A 307 3.04 5.22 -6.16
CA LYS A 307 2.42 4.51 -7.26
C LYS A 307 1.37 5.37 -7.94
N ALA A 308 1.53 5.61 -9.23
CA ALA A 308 0.45 6.06 -10.10
C ALA A 308 -0.45 4.86 -10.45
N ARG A 309 -1.66 4.84 -9.88
CA ARG A 309 -2.64 3.77 -10.07
C ARG A 309 -3.47 3.99 -11.34
N PRO A 310 -4.06 2.93 -11.92
CA PRO A 310 -5.15 3.10 -12.86
C PRO A 310 -6.30 3.89 -12.26
N LEU A 311 -6.96 4.72 -13.08
CA LEU A 311 -8.02 5.63 -12.63
C LEU A 311 -9.44 5.10 -12.86
N ASN A 312 -9.60 3.81 -13.12
CA ASN A 312 -10.93 3.22 -13.21
C ASN A 312 -11.71 3.42 -11.90
N GLY A 313 -12.91 4.00 -11.99
CA GLY A 313 -13.75 4.33 -10.84
C GLY A 313 -13.25 5.52 -9.99
N ILE A 314 -12.32 6.35 -10.50
CA ILE A 314 -11.71 7.47 -9.75
C ILE A 314 -12.74 8.47 -9.20
N TRP A 315 -13.91 8.56 -9.83
CA TRP A 315 -15.00 9.41 -9.35
C TRP A 315 -15.49 9.03 -7.94
N ALA A 316 -15.32 7.76 -7.54
CA ALA A 316 -15.84 7.20 -6.29
C ALA A 316 -14.80 7.14 -5.16
N THR A 317 -13.64 7.77 -5.30
CA THR A 317 -12.50 7.57 -4.38
C THR A 317 -12.02 8.85 -3.69
N ALA A 318 -12.82 9.92 -3.70
CA ALA A 318 -12.51 11.12 -2.97
C ALA A 318 -12.41 10.84 -1.45
N PRO A 319 -11.65 11.63 -0.67
CA PRO A 319 -10.69 12.65 -1.11
C PRO A 319 -9.46 12.07 -1.84
N TYR A 320 -8.87 12.89 -2.70
CA TYR A 320 -7.76 12.57 -3.59
C TYR A 320 -6.37 12.78 -2.96
N LEU A 321 -5.35 12.31 -3.69
CA LEU A 321 -3.99 12.05 -3.24
C LEU A 321 -3.89 10.90 -2.23
N HIS A 322 -2.67 10.39 -2.04
CA HIS A 322 -2.43 9.24 -1.15
C HIS A 322 -2.83 9.51 0.30
N ASN A 323 -2.86 10.77 0.72
CA ASN A 323 -3.21 11.22 2.06
C ASN A 323 -4.56 11.95 2.13
N GLY A 324 -5.40 11.90 1.09
CA GLY A 324 -6.77 12.43 1.12
C GLY A 324 -6.84 13.92 1.46
N SER A 325 -5.85 14.71 1.07
CA SER A 325 -5.72 16.12 1.41
C SER A 325 -6.37 17.06 0.38
N VAL A 326 -6.92 16.50 -0.71
CA VAL A 326 -7.60 17.25 -1.77
C VAL A 326 -9.03 16.71 -1.92
N PRO A 327 -10.08 17.52 -1.69
CA PRO A 327 -11.42 16.97 -1.47
C PRO A 327 -12.14 16.47 -2.72
N ASN A 328 -11.87 17.04 -3.89
CA ASN A 328 -12.59 16.75 -5.12
C ASN A 328 -11.67 16.90 -6.35
N LEU A 329 -12.09 16.44 -7.54
CA LEU A 329 -11.26 16.49 -8.75
C LEU A 329 -11.00 17.93 -9.21
N TRP A 330 -11.92 18.85 -8.97
CA TRP A 330 -11.72 20.26 -9.29
C TRP A 330 -10.55 20.86 -8.52
N GLU A 331 -10.51 20.66 -7.20
CA GLU A 331 -9.40 21.12 -6.36
C GLU A 331 -8.08 20.42 -6.72
N LEU A 332 -8.11 19.17 -7.20
CA LEU A 332 -6.91 18.49 -7.70
C LEU A 332 -6.31 19.21 -8.93
N LEU A 333 -7.16 19.74 -9.80
CA LEU A 333 -6.79 20.47 -11.02
C LEU A 333 -6.50 21.96 -10.77
N LYS A 334 -6.59 22.46 -9.54
CA LYS A 334 -6.07 23.79 -9.18
C LYS A 334 -4.59 23.72 -8.87
N LYS A 335 -3.89 24.83 -9.06
CA LYS A 335 -2.51 24.93 -8.59
C LYS A 335 -2.45 24.66 -7.09
N PRO A 336 -1.43 23.94 -6.59
CA PRO A 336 -1.33 23.57 -5.18
C PRO A 336 -1.59 24.71 -4.19
N GLU A 337 -1.09 25.92 -4.47
CA GLU A 337 -1.24 27.12 -3.66
C GLU A 337 -2.65 27.73 -3.67
N GLU A 338 -3.49 27.35 -4.62
CA GLU A 338 -4.89 27.79 -4.76
C GLU A 338 -5.88 26.77 -4.19
N ARG A 339 -5.40 25.58 -3.78
CA ARG A 339 -6.24 24.53 -3.22
C ARG A 339 -6.79 24.92 -1.86
N VAL A 340 -7.99 24.46 -1.55
CA VAL A 340 -8.54 24.61 -0.20
C VAL A 340 -7.62 23.95 0.83
N THR A 341 -7.41 24.63 1.95
CA THR A 341 -6.53 24.16 3.05
C THR A 341 -7.32 23.64 4.25
N GLN A 342 -8.65 23.73 4.18
CA GLN A 342 -9.57 23.31 5.21
C GLN A 342 -10.89 22.88 4.57
N PHE A 343 -11.41 21.71 4.95
CA PHE A 343 -12.71 21.20 4.49
C PHE A 343 -13.27 20.16 5.45
N TRP A 344 -14.58 19.93 5.41
CA TRP A 344 -15.23 18.89 6.20
C TRP A 344 -15.08 17.52 5.54
N VAL A 345 -14.88 16.50 6.37
CA VAL A 345 -14.80 15.09 5.94
C VAL A 345 -15.85 14.24 6.66
N GLY A 346 -16.16 13.09 6.06
CA GLY A 346 -17.12 12.13 6.60
C GLY A 346 -18.56 12.33 6.13
N SER A 347 -18.80 13.26 5.20
CA SER A 347 -20.05 13.33 4.44
C SER A 347 -20.30 12.03 3.68
N ARG A 348 -21.58 11.73 3.43
CA ARG A 348 -22.04 10.63 2.56
C ARG A 348 -22.64 11.16 1.25
N GLU A 349 -22.76 12.47 1.12
CA GLU A 349 -23.30 13.15 -0.05
C GLU A 349 -22.19 13.42 -1.04
N LEU A 350 -22.36 12.91 -2.26
CA LEU A 350 -21.46 13.18 -3.39
C LEU A 350 -21.84 14.53 -4.02
N ASP A 351 -20.85 15.37 -4.28
CA ASP A 351 -20.94 16.49 -5.21
C ASP A 351 -20.63 15.96 -6.63
N PRO A 352 -21.64 15.83 -7.51
CA PRO A 352 -21.44 15.28 -8.85
C PRO A 352 -20.82 16.30 -9.82
N VAL A 353 -20.73 17.58 -9.44
CA VAL A 353 -20.14 18.63 -10.28
C VAL A 353 -18.63 18.60 -10.12
N HIS A 354 -18.13 18.86 -8.91
CA HIS A 354 -16.67 18.87 -8.65
C HIS A 354 -16.07 17.46 -8.51
N VAL A 355 -16.92 16.44 -8.42
CA VAL A 355 -16.57 15.01 -8.25
C VAL A 355 -15.77 14.80 -6.98
N GLY A 356 -16.49 14.67 -5.88
CA GLY A 356 -15.98 14.38 -4.55
C GLY A 356 -17.12 14.38 -3.54
N PHE A 357 -16.81 14.37 -2.25
CA PHE A 357 -17.84 14.53 -1.23
C PHE A 357 -18.12 16.01 -0.94
N GLU A 358 -19.33 16.30 -0.44
CA GLU A 358 -19.66 17.62 0.10
C GLU A 358 -18.64 18.04 1.18
N ILE A 359 -18.14 19.28 1.07
CA ILE A 359 -17.02 19.78 1.86
C ILE A 359 -17.41 20.82 2.91
N ASN A 360 -18.65 21.31 2.87
CA ASN A 360 -19.12 22.37 3.77
C ASN A 360 -19.70 21.85 5.09
N GLN A 361 -19.97 20.55 5.19
CA GLN A 361 -20.47 19.89 6.39
C GLN A 361 -19.95 18.45 6.50
N GLY A 362 -19.79 17.95 7.72
CA GLY A 362 -19.29 16.59 7.94
C GLY A 362 -19.10 16.27 9.42
N LEU A 363 -18.42 15.16 9.70
CA LEU A 363 -18.18 14.66 11.06
C LEU A 363 -16.97 15.32 11.72
N SER A 364 -15.98 15.72 10.91
CA SER A 364 -14.74 16.34 11.39
C SER A 364 -14.14 17.23 10.30
N GLN A 365 -13.32 18.19 10.71
CA GLN A 365 -12.65 19.10 9.79
C GLN A 365 -11.21 18.67 9.52
N PHE A 366 -10.87 18.53 8.23
CA PHE A 366 -9.49 18.35 7.79
C PHE A 366 -8.79 19.71 7.71
N ASN A 367 -7.52 19.75 8.10
CA ASN A 367 -6.68 20.94 8.08
C ASN A 367 -5.30 20.60 7.52
N VAL A 368 -4.86 21.35 6.52
CA VAL A 368 -3.49 21.26 5.99
C VAL A 368 -2.50 21.87 6.98
N HIS A 369 -2.86 22.99 7.61
CA HIS A 369 -1.99 23.73 8.51
C HIS A 369 -2.37 23.54 9.98
N LYS A 370 -1.38 23.69 10.87
CA LYS A 370 -1.63 23.81 12.31
C LYS A 370 -2.48 25.05 12.57
N VAL A 371 -3.44 24.94 13.49
CA VAL A 371 -4.35 26.03 13.84
C VAL A 371 -3.55 27.27 14.25
N GLY A 372 -3.84 28.40 13.62
CA GLY A 372 -3.17 29.68 13.90
C GLY A 372 -1.80 29.85 13.26
N THR A 373 -1.33 28.92 12.41
CA THR A 373 -0.03 29.05 11.73
C THR A 373 -0.13 28.69 10.23
N LYS A 374 0.98 28.93 9.49
CA LYS A 374 1.16 28.45 8.11
C LYS A 374 1.95 27.14 8.02
N THR A 375 2.22 26.49 9.15
CA THR A 375 3.00 25.26 9.19
C THR A 375 2.12 24.08 8.80
N ILE A 376 2.51 23.38 7.74
CA ILE A 376 1.85 22.14 7.30
C ILE A 376 1.95 21.08 8.41
N ILE A 377 0.81 20.43 8.70
CA ILE A 377 0.76 19.27 9.60
C ILE A 377 1.40 18.09 8.84
N PRO A 378 2.39 17.37 9.42
CA PRO A 378 2.96 16.18 8.79
C PRO A 378 1.88 15.21 8.32
N GLY A 379 1.99 14.72 7.08
CA GLY A 379 1.00 13.83 6.47
C GLY A 379 -0.25 14.52 5.91
N ASN A 380 -0.41 15.83 6.07
CA ASN A 380 -1.58 16.58 5.59
C ASN A 380 -1.26 17.56 4.44
N SER A 381 -0.06 17.53 3.85
CA SER A 381 0.23 18.39 2.70
C SER A 381 -0.74 18.09 1.55
N ASN A 382 -1.32 19.15 0.99
CA ASN A 382 -2.12 19.14 -0.25
C ASN A 382 -1.31 19.60 -1.46
N LEU A 383 0.02 19.63 -1.34
CA LEU A 383 0.94 20.04 -2.39
C LEU A 383 1.26 18.91 -3.37
N GLY A 384 1.97 19.25 -4.44
CA GLY A 384 2.39 18.32 -5.48
C GLY A 384 1.27 17.95 -6.43
N HIS A 385 1.59 17.06 -7.37
CA HIS A 385 0.71 16.64 -8.45
C HIS A 385 0.10 17.86 -9.16
N ASP A 386 0.97 18.69 -9.74
CA ASP A 386 0.62 19.92 -10.47
C ASP A 386 0.25 19.68 -11.95
N TYR A 387 0.14 18.42 -12.37
CA TYR A 387 -0.35 18.02 -13.68
C TYR A 387 -1.80 18.45 -13.91
N GLY A 388 -2.10 18.94 -15.12
CA GLY A 388 -3.43 19.46 -15.48
C GLY A 388 -3.79 20.83 -14.88
N THR A 389 -2.95 21.40 -14.00
CA THR A 389 -3.27 22.67 -13.32
C THR A 389 -3.21 23.91 -14.22
N HIS A 390 -2.42 23.82 -15.29
CA HIS A 390 -2.25 24.87 -16.30
C HIS A 390 -3.36 24.88 -17.37
N LEU A 391 -4.26 23.91 -17.35
CA LEU A 391 -5.41 23.87 -18.24
C LEU A 391 -6.35 25.06 -17.96
N SER A 392 -7.05 25.51 -18.99
CA SER A 392 -8.18 26.42 -18.82
C SER A 392 -9.31 25.75 -18.03
N ASP A 393 -10.19 26.54 -17.43
CA ASP A 393 -11.32 25.99 -16.66
C ASP A 393 -12.23 25.10 -17.51
N ASP A 394 -12.48 25.47 -18.78
CA ASP A 394 -13.27 24.64 -19.70
C ASP A 394 -12.59 23.30 -20.03
N GLU A 395 -11.26 23.29 -20.16
CA GLU A 395 -10.48 22.06 -20.34
C GLU A 395 -10.50 21.20 -19.08
N LYS A 396 -10.41 21.80 -17.88
CA LYS A 396 -10.53 21.09 -16.61
C LYS A 396 -11.90 20.44 -16.47
N TRP A 397 -12.97 21.16 -16.80
CA TRP A 397 -14.32 20.60 -16.80
C TRP A 397 -14.49 19.47 -17.81
N SER A 398 -13.90 19.62 -19.01
CA SER A 398 -13.88 18.56 -20.02
C SER A 398 -13.16 17.31 -19.51
N LEU A 399 -12.00 17.49 -18.87
CA LEU A 399 -11.26 16.39 -18.26
C LEU A 399 -12.04 15.73 -17.12
N ILE A 400 -12.72 16.49 -16.26
CA ILE A 400 -13.57 15.94 -15.19
C ILE A 400 -14.71 15.09 -15.77
N GLU A 401 -15.38 15.57 -16.83
CA GLU A 401 -16.40 14.77 -17.51
C GLU A 401 -15.84 13.45 -18.07
N HIS A 402 -14.61 13.46 -18.60
CA HIS A 402 -13.95 12.22 -19.00
C HIS A 402 -13.64 11.31 -17.80
N LEU A 403 -13.15 11.84 -16.68
CA LEU A 403 -12.84 11.06 -15.49
C LEU A 403 -14.09 10.38 -14.88
N LYS A 404 -15.29 10.93 -15.09
CA LYS A 404 -16.56 10.26 -14.75
C LYS A 404 -16.80 8.99 -15.56
N THR A 405 -16.25 8.89 -16.77
CA THR A 405 -16.43 7.72 -17.65
C THR A 405 -15.57 6.52 -17.29
N LEU A 406 -14.54 6.70 -16.45
CA LEU A 406 -13.48 5.70 -16.19
C LEU A 406 -13.83 4.63 -15.16
#